data_AF-A0AAD9LFB8-F1
#
_entry.id   AF-A0AAD9LFB8-F1
#
_cell.length_a   1.000
_cell.length_b   1.000
_cell.length_c   1.000
_cell.angle_alpha   90.00
_cell.angle_beta   90.00
_cell.angle_gamma   90.00
#
_symmetry.space_group_name_H-M   'P 1'
#
loop_
_entity.id
_entity.type
_entity.pdbx_description
1 polymer ?
#
loop_
_entity_poly.entity_id
_entity_poly.type
_entity_poly.pdbx_seq_one_letter_code
_entity_poly.pdbx_strand_id
1 'polypeptide(L)'
;MKLFLTDGFALDPNAPDYKDQVLDTDRRAEQAVLAFLKSRNVNAKGAGSVLRALRPLHKSSVFDDRIAAYRTLVAVGRIADPAPADTQVILATVEHV
;
A
#
# COMPACT_ATOMS: atom_id res chain seq x y z
N MET A 1 -4.04 1.27 -0.34
CA MET A 1 -2.71 1.73 0.13
C MET A 1 -1.84 0.55 0.61
N LYS A 2 -1.86 -0.59 -0.08
CA LYS A 2 -1.25 -1.84 0.42
C LYS A 2 0.29 -1.79 0.50
N LEU A 3 0.91 -0.86 -0.22
CA LEU A 3 2.36 -0.58 -0.22
C LEU A 3 2.93 -0.15 1.14
N PHE A 4 2.09 0.24 2.10
CA PHE A 4 2.53 0.65 3.43
C PHE A 4 2.59 -0.50 4.44
N LEU A 5 2.17 -1.70 4.04
CA LEU A 5 2.21 -2.91 4.86
C LEU A 5 3.55 -3.63 4.67
N THR A 6 4.54 -3.24 5.47
CA THR A 6 5.90 -3.83 5.42
C THR A 6 5.98 -5.26 5.97
N ASP A 7 4.99 -5.71 6.73
CA ASP A 7 4.94 -7.09 7.24
C ASP A 7 4.36 -8.09 6.21
N GLY A 8 3.71 -7.57 5.17
CA GLY A 8 2.88 -8.36 4.26
C GLY A 8 1.44 -8.50 4.74
N PHE A 9 0.61 -9.19 3.96
CA PHE A 9 -0.76 -9.53 4.32
C PHE A 9 -1.21 -10.75 3.53
N ALA A 10 -2.04 -11.60 4.12
CA ALA A 10 -2.63 -12.73 3.44
C ALA A 10 -4.14 -12.59 3.46
N LEU A 11 -4.74 -12.46 2.28
CA LEU A 11 -6.19 -12.47 2.11
C LEU A 11 -6.58 -13.78 1.44
N ASP A 12 -7.37 -14.58 2.14
CA ASP A 12 -7.92 -15.81 1.57
C ASP A 12 -9.39 -15.58 1.15
N PRO A 13 -9.70 -15.59 -0.15
CA PRO A 13 -11.06 -15.32 -0.64
C PRO A 13 -12.06 -16.43 -0.31
N ASN A 14 -11.60 -17.61 0.10
CA ASN A 14 -12.44 -18.73 0.51
C ASN A 14 -12.69 -18.74 2.03
N ALA A 15 -11.97 -17.92 2.80
CA ALA A 15 -12.14 -17.83 4.23
C ALA A 15 -13.51 -17.20 4.56
N PRO A 16 -14.25 -17.75 5.54
CA PRO A 16 -15.51 -17.17 5.98
C PRO A 16 -15.34 -15.74 6.55
N ASP A 17 -14.12 -15.43 6.98
CA ASP A 17 -13.72 -14.16 7.59
C ASP A 17 -13.04 -13.19 6.60
N TYR A 18 -13.06 -13.49 5.30
CA TYR A 18 -12.39 -12.69 4.26
C TYR A 18 -12.69 -11.20 4.36
N LYS A 19 -13.95 -10.82 4.63
CA LYS A 19 -14.35 -9.41 4.75
C LYS A 19 -13.67 -8.72 5.93
N ASP A 20 -13.56 -9.41 7.06
CA ASP A 20 -12.91 -8.87 8.25
C ASP A 20 -11.39 -8.77 8.03
N GLN A 21 -10.78 -9.78 7.39
CA GLN A 21 -9.38 -9.72 6.98
C GLN A 21 -9.09 -8.52 6.05
N VAL A 22 -9.98 -8.25 5.08
CA VAL A 22 -9.85 -7.08 4.19
C VAL A 22 -9.96 -5.77 5.00
N LEU A 23 -10.93 -5.68 5.90
CA LEU A 23 -11.14 -4.50 6.76
C LEU A 23 -9.94 -4.25 7.69
N ASP A 24 -9.42 -5.29 8.33
CA ASP A 24 -8.25 -5.21 9.19
C ASP A 24 -7.00 -4.80 8.41
N THR A 25 -6.80 -5.40 7.24
CA THR A 25 -5.69 -5.07 6.34
C THR A 25 -5.75 -3.62 5.88
N ASP A 26 -6.93 -3.13 5.49
CA ASP A 26 -7.09 -1.74 5.03
C ASP A 26 -6.86 -0.76 6.19
N ARG A 27 -7.42 -1.04 7.37
CA ARG A 27 -7.20 -0.23 8.59
C ARG A 27 -5.72 -0.14 8.97
N ARG A 28 -4.98 -1.26 8.91
CA ARG A 28 -3.53 -1.27 9.15
C ARG A 28 -2.79 -0.44 8.10
N ALA A 29 -3.18 -0.55 6.83
CA ALA A 29 -2.59 0.21 5.75
C ALA A 29 -2.83 1.72 5.92
N GLU A 30 -4.04 2.13 6.29
CA GLU A 30 -4.39 3.51 6.61
C GLU A 30 -3.55 4.05 7.78
N GLN A 31 -3.43 3.29 8.87
CA GLN A 31 -2.60 3.69 10.00
C GLN A 31 -1.12 3.86 9.61
N ALA A 32 -0.59 2.97 8.76
CA ALA A 32 0.78 3.06 8.28
C ALA A 32 1.00 4.29 7.37
N VAL A 33 0.03 4.64 6.51
CA VAL A 33 0.06 5.88 5.72
C VAL A 33 0.05 7.10 6.61
N LEU A 34 -0.83 7.14 7.62
CA LEU A 34 -0.90 8.26 8.56
C LEU A 34 0.39 8.41 9.38
N ALA A 35 0.97 7.31 9.85
CA ALA A 35 2.25 7.32 10.53
C ALA A 35 3.38 7.85 9.63
N PHE A 36 3.39 7.44 8.37
CA PHE A 36 4.36 7.93 7.38
C PHE A 36 4.23 9.43 7.12
N LEU A 37 2.99 9.93 6.96
CA LEU A 37 2.74 11.36 6.79
C LEU A 37 3.15 12.16 8.03
N LYS A 38 2.84 11.67 9.23
CA LYS A 38 3.29 12.27 10.50
C LYS A 38 4.81 12.34 10.59
N SER A 39 5.52 11.28 10.21
CA SER A 39 7.00 11.27 10.18
C SER A 39 7.59 12.33 9.25
N ARG A 40 6.82 12.80 8.27
CA ARG A 40 7.20 13.86 7.34
C ARG A 40 6.62 15.23 7.69
N ASN A 41 6.15 15.38 8.93
CA ASN A 41 5.50 16.58 9.45
C ASN A 41 4.19 16.98 8.72
N VAL A 42 3.57 16.03 8.01
CA VAL A 42 2.30 16.26 7.31
C VAL A 42 1.14 15.73 8.15
N ASN A 43 0.31 16.63 8.66
CA ASN A 43 -0.89 16.27 9.43
C ASN A 43 -2.11 16.12 8.49
N ALA A 44 -2.29 14.92 7.94
CA ALA A 44 -3.48 14.59 7.16
C ALA A 44 -4.52 13.88 8.06
N LYS A 45 -5.74 14.41 8.12
CA LYS A 45 -6.82 13.89 8.98
C LYS A 45 -7.98 13.25 8.22
N GLY A 46 -8.02 13.38 6.89
CA GLY A 46 -9.07 12.82 6.05
C GLY A 46 -8.52 12.35 4.72
N ALA A 47 -9.27 11.46 4.03
CA ALA A 47 -8.85 10.83 2.80
C ALA A 47 -8.40 11.83 1.71
N GLY A 48 -9.11 12.95 1.56
CA GLY A 48 -8.72 14.02 0.62
C GLY A 48 -7.40 14.71 0.96
N SER A 49 -7.12 14.94 2.25
CA SER A 49 -5.85 15.52 2.71
C SER A 49 -4.69 14.54 2.56
N VAL A 50 -4.94 13.25 2.83
CA VAL A 50 -3.97 12.17 2.62
C VAL A 50 -3.58 12.09 1.15
N LEU A 51 -4.55 12.08 0.23
CA LEU A 51 -4.29 12.09 -1.21
C LEU A 51 -3.52 13.34 -1.66
N ARG A 52 -3.87 14.52 -1.15
CA ARG A 52 -3.16 15.77 -1.45
C ARG A 52 -1.72 15.75 -0.96
N ALA A 53 -1.47 15.14 0.20
CA ALA A 53 -0.13 14.93 0.74
C ALA A 53 0.67 13.89 -0.03
N LEU A 54 0.04 12.83 -0.53
CA LEU A 54 0.71 11.75 -1.27
C LEU A 54 1.10 12.13 -2.69
N ARG A 55 0.33 12.99 -3.39
CA ARG A 55 0.66 13.46 -4.76
C ARG A 55 2.09 14.00 -4.91
N PRO A 56 2.56 14.96 -4.11
CA PRO A 56 3.94 15.47 -4.23
C PRO A 56 4.98 14.41 -3.84
N LEU A 57 4.65 13.49 -2.94
CA LEU A 57 5.56 12.39 -2.54
C LEU A 57 5.74 11.37 -3.66
N HIS A 58 4.68 11.10 -4.42
CA HIS A 58 4.74 10.26 -5.60
C HIS A 58 5.65 10.86 -6.68
N LYS A 59 5.57 12.19 -6.89
CA LYS A 59 6.45 12.90 -7.81
C LYS A 59 7.93 12.88 -7.38
N SER A 60 8.20 12.67 -6.10
CA SER A 60 9.55 12.67 -5.52
C SER A 60 10.19 11.28 -5.47
N SER A 61 9.60 10.24 -6.10
CA SER A 61 10.13 8.87 -6.08
C SER A 61 10.37 8.30 -4.67
N VAL A 62 9.64 8.81 -3.69
CA VAL A 62 9.75 8.42 -2.28
C VAL A 62 9.15 7.02 -2.05
N PHE A 63 8.28 6.59 -2.96
CA PHE A 63 7.65 5.28 -2.89
C PHE A 63 8.49 4.18 -3.53
N ASP A 64 9.53 4.48 -4.31
CA ASP A 64 10.33 3.47 -5.03
C ASP A 64 10.93 2.41 -4.09
N ASP A 65 11.45 2.81 -2.94
CA ASP A 65 11.95 1.87 -1.91
C ASP A 65 10.84 0.96 -1.36
N ARG A 66 9.65 1.52 -1.10
CA ARG A 66 8.47 0.76 -0.66
C ARG A 66 7.91 -0.14 -1.75
N ILE A 67 8.01 0.29 -3.00
CA ILE A 67 7.64 -0.50 -4.19
C ILE A 67 8.57 -1.71 -4.29
N ALA A 68 9.88 -1.52 -4.12
CA ALA A 68 10.85 -2.61 -4.11
C ALA A 68 10.63 -3.58 -2.93
N ALA A 69 10.38 -3.04 -1.73
CA ALA A 69 10.03 -3.85 -0.55
C ALA A 69 8.74 -4.66 -0.78
N TYR A 70 7.70 -4.04 -1.34
CA TYR A 70 6.44 -4.71 -1.68
C TYR A 70 6.67 -5.84 -2.68
N ARG A 71 7.43 -5.60 -3.76
CA ARG A 71 7.78 -6.64 -4.74
C ARG A 71 8.54 -7.80 -4.11
N THR A 72 9.42 -7.52 -3.15
CA THR A 72 10.15 -8.55 -2.40
C THR A 72 9.20 -9.37 -1.53
N LEU A 73 8.25 -8.74 -0.84
CA LEU A 73 7.24 -9.43 -0.03
C LEU A 73 6.30 -10.30 -0.89
N VAL A 74 5.94 -9.85 -2.10
CA VAL A 74 5.21 -10.67 -3.08
C VAL A 74 6.05 -11.87 -3.51
N ALA A 75 7.33 -11.66 -3.86
CA ALA A 75 8.22 -12.73 -4.30
C ALA A 75 8.47 -13.80 -3.21
N VAL A 76 8.50 -13.40 -1.94
CA VAL A 76 8.66 -14.29 -0.79
C VAL A 76 7.32 -14.97 -0.39
N GLY A 77 6.21 -14.60 -1.02
CA GLY A 77 4.88 -15.18 -0.73
C GLY A 77 4.25 -14.68 0.57
N ARG A 78 4.76 -13.57 1.13
CA ARG A 78 4.15 -12.90 2.30
C ARG A 78 2.95 -12.03 1.95
N ILE A 79 2.73 -11.78 0.66
CA ILE A 79 1.55 -11.10 0.15
C ILE A 79 0.74 -12.10 -0.66
N ALA A 80 -0.42 -12.49 -0.14
CA ALA A 80 -1.43 -13.24 -0.88
C ALA A 80 -2.58 -12.28 -1.17
N ASP A 81 -2.48 -11.57 -2.29
CA ASP A 81 -3.53 -10.68 -2.76
C ASP A 81 -4.35 -11.40 -3.83
N PRO A 82 -5.65 -11.68 -3.61
CA PRO A 82 -6.52 -12.30 -4.61
C PRO A 82 -6.93 -11.31 -5.71
N ALA A 83 -6.51 -10.04 -5.64
CA ALA A 83 -6.78 -9.07 -6.69
C ALA A 83 -6.04 -9.46 -7.99
N PRO A 84 -6.72 -9.47 -9.14
CA PRO A 84 -6.12 -9.84 -10.41
C PRO A 84 -4.93 -8.93 -10.74
N ALA A 85 -3.90 -9.49 -11.38
CA ALA A 85 -2.66 -8.80 -11.71
C ALA A 85 -2.88 -7.47 -12.47
N ASP A 86 -3.97 -7.37 -13.25
CA ASP A 86 -4.42 -6.16 -13.94
C ASP A 86 -4.62 -4.94 -13.02
N THR A 87 -5.00 -5.14 -11.75
CA THR A 87 -5.13 -4.04 -10.77
C THR A 87 -3.80 -3.69 -10.11
N GLN A 88 -2.77 -4.54 -10.25
CA GLN A 88 -1.41 -4.31 -9.76
C GLN A 88 -0.52 -3.57 -10.78
N VAL A 89 -1.03 -3.32 -12.00
CA VAL A 89 -0.33 -2.63 -13.10
C VAL A 89 0.02 -1.16 -12.79
N ILE A 90 -0.50 -0.57 -11.71
CA ILE A 90 -0.12 0.78 -11.27
C ILE A 90 1.36 0.82 -10.82
N LEU A 91 1.99 -0.34 -10.58
CA LEU A 91 3.41 -0.45 -10.22
C LEU A 91 4.36 -0.58 -11.43
N ALA A 92 3.82 -0.76 -12.65
CA ALA A 92 4.61 -1.09 -13.85
C ALA A 92 5.01 0.14 -14.69
N THR A 93 4.48 1.33 -14.41
CA THR A 93 4.72 2.53 -15.24
C THR A 93 5.76 3.47 -14.62
N VAL A 94 6.96 2.94 -14.34
CA VAL A 94 8.17 3.77 -14.21
C VAL A 94 9.18 3.31 -15.25
N GLU A 95 8.74 3.23 -16.50
CA GLU A 95 9.63 3.26 -17.65
C GLU A 95 9.83 4.74 -18.02
N HIS A 96 11.06 5.16 -17.81
CA HIS A 96 11.59 6.49 -18.06
C HIS A 96 11.45 6.86 -19.55
N VAL A 97 10.89 8.03 -19.86
CA VAL A 97 11.14 8.76 -21.12
C VAL A 97 11.28 10.25 -20.82
#